data_AF-A0A0H5CHG4-F1
#
_entry.id   AF-A0A0H5CHG4-F1
#
_cell.length_a   1.000
_cell.length_b   1.000
_cell.length_c   1.000
_cell.angle_alpha   90.00
_cell.angle_beta   90.00
_cell.angle_gamma   90.00
#
_symmetry.space_group_name_H-M   'P 1'
#
loop_
_entity.id
_entity.type
_entity.pdbx_description
1 polymer ?
#
loop_
_entity_poly.entity_id
_entity_poly.type
_entity_poly.pdbx_seq_one_letter_code
_entity_poly.pdbx_strand_id
1 'polypeptide(L)'
;MIGVRRRERSPLLDLVRLNSVQRRGAGSADIAVGLVATEADITALAGVLSADPLSICPLCPVLPRTVADDLVAPLTDLLDGPARVIVLGSSGPEERVPRLDETVDRAAERGVLIIAPGGPLTALTSHPWVLPVVSCAPSGRVSWFADLDEDPRGLLAPGENVPGPTGPANGNGVAAAVVAATAALLWSLHPDAPGHRIRAALSIGTVHPRRSGPPLLDAERAREFLARAVNPPVIARMP
;
A
#
# COMPACT_ATOMS: atom_id res chain seq x y z
N MET A 1 9.20 31.82 0.46
CA MET A 1 8.17 31.54 -0.57
C MET A 1 8.50 30.21 -1.23
N ILE A 2 7.88 29.12 -0.79
CA ILE A 2 8.01 27.82 -1.47
C ILE A 2 7.00 27.86 -2.61
N GLY A 3 7.48 27.97 -3.84
CA GLY A 3 6.63 27.95 -5.02
C GLY A 3 5.86 26.64 -5.06
N VAL A 4 4.53 26.71 -4.98
CA VAL A 4 3.65 25.56 -5.18
C VAL A 4 3.80 25.15 -6.64
N ARG A 5 4.75 24.25 -6.92
CA ARG A 5 4.83 23.58 -8.22
C ARG A 5 3.48 22.91 -8.42
N ARG A 6 2.83 23.27 -9.53
CA ARG A 6 1.55 22.72 -9.93
C ARG A 6 1.77 21.22 -10.10
N ARG A 7 1.26 20.40 -9.15
CA ARG A 7 1.34 18.93 -9.25
C ARG A 7 0.77 18.54 -10.60
N GLU A 8 1.60 17.98 -11.47
CA GLU A 8 1.15 17.45 -12.75
C GLU A 8 0.14 16.34 -12.48
N ARG A 9 -0.99 16.36 -13.19
CA ARG A 9 -1.98 15.28 -13.07
C ARG A 9 -1.34 14.03 -13.66
N SER A 10 -0.98 13.08 -12.81
CA SER A 10 -0.55 11.77 -13.24
C SER A 10 -1.79 10.92 -13.58
N PRO A 11 -1.92 10.42 -14.83
CA PRO A 11 -3.01 9.53 -15.22
C PRO A 11 -3.10 8.28 -14.33
N LEU A 12 -1.96 7.85 -13.78
CA LEU A 12 -1.87 6.73 -12.83
C LEU A 12 -2.56 7.03 -11.50
N LEU A 13 -2.47 8.27 -11.02
CA LEU A 13 -3.14 8.69 -9.78
C LEU A 13 -4.64 8.88 -9.99
N ASP A 14 -5.06 9.32 -11.17
CA ASP A 14 -6.49 9.39 -11.53
C ASP A 14 -7.11 8.00 -11.65
N LEU A 15 -6.37 7.02 -12.17
CA LEU A 15 -6.81 5.62 -12.30
C LEU A 15 -7.26 5.03 -10.96
N VAL A 16 -6.54 5.32 -9.87
CA VAL A 16 -6.88 4.87 -8.50
C VAL A 16 -7.58 5.94 -7.66
N ARG A 17 -8.03 7.03 -8.30
CA ARG A 17 -8.75 8.16 -7.70
C ARG A 17 -8.01 8.81 -6.53
N LEU A 18 -6.68 8.81 -6.56
CA LEU A 18 -5.84 9.35 -5.49
C LEU A 18 -5.88 10.87 -5.39
N ASN A 19 -6.03 11.56 -6.53
CA ASN A 19 -6.02 13.03 -6.61
C ASN A 19 -7.15 13.69 -5.79
N SER A 20 -8.28 13.01 -5.55
CA SER A 20 -9.34 13.52 -4.67
C SER A 20 -8.95 13.41 -3.19
N VAL A 21 -8.24 12.34 -2.80
CA VAL A 21 -7.78 12.10 -1.43
C VAL A 21 -6.60 13.00 -1.08
N GLN A 22 -5.62 13.17 -1.98
CA GLN A 22 -4.46 14.07 -1.77
C GLN A 22 -4.87 15.53 -1.57
N ARG A 23 -6.04 15.95 -2.07
CA ARG A 23 -6.59 17.29 -1.80
C ARG A 23 -7.04 17.48 -0.35
N ARG A 24 -7.14 16.40 0.43
CA ARG A 24 -7.59 16.41 1.83
C ARG A 24 -6.43 16.39 2.82
N GLY A 25 -5.23 16.01 2.40
CA GLY A 25 -4.05 15.96 3.27
C GLY A 25 -2.82 15.43 2.53
N ALA A 26 -1.67 15.48 3.21
CA ALA A 26 -0.37 15.11 2.65
C ALA A 26 0.38 14.06 3.49
N GLY A 27 -0.30 13.41 4.45
CA GLY A 27 0.31 12.54 5.45
C GLY A 27 0.43 13.21 6.82
N SER A 28 0.98 12.48 7.79
CA SER A 28 1.32 12.96 9.13
C SER A 28 2.65 12.36 9.56
N ALA A 29 3.45 13.12 10.31
CA ALA A 29 4.69 12.65 10.92
C ALA A 29 4.46 11.48 11.90
N ASP A 30 3.24 11.33 12.42
CA ASP A 30 2.86 10.28 13.37
C ASP A 30 2.57 8.92 12.69
N ILE A 31 2.50 8.89 11.36
CA ILE A 31 2.21 7.69 10.57
C ILE A 31 3.46 7.32 9.78
N ALA A 32 4.29 6.46 10.36
CA ALA A 32 5.50 5.97 9.69
C ALA A 32 5.21 4.78 8.76
N VAL A 33 5.89 4.77 7.62
CA VAL A 33 5.89 3.68 6.65
C VAL A 33 7.24 2.96 6.71
N GLY A 34 7.25 1.72 7.17
CA GLY A 34 8.39 0.83 7.06
C GLY A 34 8.55 0.34 5.62
N LEU A 35 9.77 0.34 5.10
CA LEU A 35 10.11 -0.18 3.77
C LEU A 35 11.19 -1.25 3.94
N VAL A 36 10.88 -2.49 3.57
CA VAL A 36 11.87 -3.59 3.52
C VAL A 36 12.12 -3.97 2.08
N ALA A 37 13.33 -3.78 1.58
CA ALA A 37 13.69 -4.12 0.21
C ALA A 37 15.19 -4.36 0.07
N THR A 38 15.63 -4.85 -1.10
CA THR A 38 17.06 -4.94 -1.39
C THR A 38 17.68 -3.55 -1.44
N GLU A 39 19.01 -3.45 -1.30
CA GLU A 39 19.71 -2.17 -1.41
C GLU A 39 19.45 -1.49 -2.77
N ALA A 40 19.34 -2.28 -3.84
CA ALA A 40 19.06 -1.80 -5.19
C ALA A 40 17.66 -1.17 -5.31
N ASP A 41 16.67 -1.71 -4.58
CA ASP A 41 15.26 -1.32 -4.73
C ASP A 41 14.83 -0.20 -3.78
N ILE A 42 15.50 -0.03 -2.64
CA ILE A 42 15.10 0.95 -1.61
C ILE A 42 14.93 2.36 -2.18
N THR A 43 15.86 2.81 -3.03
CA THR A 43 15.81 4.17 -3.58
C THR A 43 14.59 4.38 -4.46
N ALA A 44 14.27 3.41 -5.32
CA ALA A 44 13.12 3.48 -6.21
C ALA A 44 11.80 3.45 -5.42
N LEU A 45 11.68 2.52 -4.46
CA LEU A 45 10.47 2.35 -3.66
C LEU A 45 10.26 3.49 -2.66
N ALA A 46 11.31 3.97 -2.00
CA ALA A 46 11.22 5.16 -1.15
C ALA A 46 10.79 6.39 -1.97
N GLY A 47 11.27 6.50 -3.22
CA GLY A 47 10.85 7.54 -4.14
C GLY A 47 9.35 7.57 -4.40
N VAL A 48 8.69 6.40 -4.53
CA VAL A 48 7.23 6.30 -4.68
C VAL A 48 6.50 6.79 -3.42
N LEU A 49 7.05 6.49 -2.23
CA LEU A 49 6.43 6.83 -0.95
C LEU A 49 6.50 8.33 -0.64
N SER A 50 7.68 8.95 -0.84
CA SER A 50 7.97 10.29 -0.29
C SER A 50 8.47 11.31 -1.31
N ALA A 51 8.94 10.91 -2.50
CA ALA A 51 9.54 11.83 -3.47
C ALA A 51 8.57 12.30 -4.58
N ASP A 52 8.88 13.46 -5.16
CA ASP A 52 8.21 14.05 -6.32
C ASP A 52 8.64 13.26 -7.59
N PRO A 53 7.73 12.81 -8.48
CA PRO A 53 6.47 13.49 -8.82
C PRO A 53 5.16 12.84 -8.32
N LEU A 54 5.18 11.68 -7.65
CA LEU A 54 3.93 11.04 -7.17
C LEU A 54 3.52 11.50 -5.77
N SER A 55 4.49 11.69 -4.87
CA SER A 55 4.33 12.32 -3.56
C SER A 55 2.98 12.00 -2.90
N ILE A 56 2.71 10.71 -2.70
CA ILE A 56 1.41 10.23 -2.23
C ILE A 56 1.18 10.67 -0.78
N CYS A 57 2.16 10.44 0.09
CA CYS A 57 2.12 10.82 1.51
C CYS A 57 3.45 11.45 1.96
N PRO A 58 3.87 12.59 1.39
CA PRO A 58 5.21 13.16 1.61
C PRO A 58 5.53 13.53 3.06
N LEU A 59 4.52 13.71 3.91
CA LEU A 59 4.71 14.04 5.32
C LEU A 59 4.82 12.80 6.22
N CYS A 60 4.58 11.60 5.68
CA CYS A 60 4.77 10.34 6.41
C CYS A 60 6.25 9.93 6.36
N PRO A 61 6.93 9.72 7.50
CA PRO A 61 8.33 9.30 7.50
C PRO A 61 8.46 7.89 6.93
N VAL A 62 9.48 7.69 6.09
CA VAL A 62 9.84 6.39 5.53
C VAL A 62 11.00 5.82 6.34
N LEU A 63 10.85 4.59 6.82
CA LEU A 63 11.86 3.88 7.61
C LEU A 63 12.40 2.70 6.78
N PRO A 64 13.46 2.92 5.99
CA PRO A 64 14.01 1.87 5.14
C PRO A 64 14.80 0.84 5.96
N ARG A 65 14.71 -0.42 5.55
CA ARG A 65 15.52 -1.55 6.00
C ARG A 65 15.94 -2.37 4.79
N THR A 66 17.22 -2.67 4.71
CA THR A 66 17.74 -3.60 3.72
C THR A 66 17.41 -5.02 4.13
N VAL A 67 17.00 -5.83 3.16
CA VAL A 67 16.89 -7.29 3.31
C VAL A 67 17.95 -7.95 2.45
N ALA A 68 18.70 -8.87 3.07
CA ALA A 68 19.52 -9.85 2.35
C ALA A 68 18.69 -11.13 2.21
N ASP A 69 19.00 -12.17 3.00
CA ASP A 69 18.34 -13.48 2.89
C ASP A 69 17.24 -13.72 3.93
N ASP A 70 17.24 -12.97 5.04
CA ASP A 70 16.28 -13.13 6.13
C ASP A 70 15.33 -11.93 6.23
N LEU A 71 14.06 -12.15 5.92
CA LEU A 71 12.99 -11.17 6.02
C LEU A 71 12.53 -10.92 7.47
N VAL A 72 12.75 -11.89 8.38
CA VAL A 72 12.21 -11.84 9.75
C VAL A 72 12.85 -10.71 10.56
N ALA A 73 14.18 -10.57 10.49
CA ALA A 73 14.91 -9.56 11.24
C ALA A 73 14.48 -8.11 10.91
N PRO A 74 14.50 -7.65 9.63
CA PRO A 74 14.08 -6.28 9.30
C PRO A 74 12.59 -6.05 9.55
N LEU A 75 11.74 -7.06 9.39
CA LEU A 75 10.30 -6.96 9.69
C LEU A 75 10.07 -6.79 11.20
N THR A 76 10.77 -7.58 12.01
CA THR A 76 10.69 -7.51 13.49
C THR A 76 11.13 -6.14 13.99
N ASP A 77 12.24 -5.59 13.48
CA ASP A 77 12.73 -4.27 13.86
C ASP A 77 11.72 -3.15 13.54
N LEU A 78 11.11 -3.19 12.34
CA LEU A 78 10.09 -2.21 11.96
C LEU A 78 8.82 -2.33 12.78
N LEU A 79 8.40 -3.57 13.08
CA LEU A 79 7.29 -3.81 13.98
C LEU A 79 7.58 -3.20 15.33
N ASP A 80 8.73 -3.48 15.94
CA ASP A 80 9.09 -2.95 17.27
C ASP A 80 9.31 -1.42 17.28
N GLY A 81 9.44 -0.82 16.10
CA GLY A 81 9.43 0.63 15.90
C GLY A 81 8.04 1.27 15.72
N PRO A 82 8.01 2.49 15.16
CA PRO A 82 6.78 3.29 15.02
C PRO A 82 6.00 3.03 13.72
N ALA A 83 6.42 2.06 12.90
CA ALA A 83 5.77 1.78 11.62
C ALA A 83 4.31 1.32 11.83
N ARG A 84 3.38 1.96 11.11
CA ARG A 84 1.96 1.53 11.07
C ARG A 84 1.62 0.79 9.78
N VAL A 85 2.41 1.02 8.74
CA VAL A 85 2.33 0.34 7.45
C VAL A 85 3.74 -0.13 7.13
N ILE A 86 3.88 -1.39 6.72
CA ILE A 86 5.13 -1.98 6.25
C ILE A 86 4.90 -2.43 4.82
N VAL A 87 5.75 -1.97 3.91
CA VAL A 87 5.77 -2.41 2.52
C VAL A 87 7.04 -3.20 2.24
N LEU A 88 6.87 -4.27 1.48
CA LEU A 88 7.95 -5.17 1.09
C LEU A 88 8.26 -4.99 -0.40
N GLY A 89 9.53 -5.05 -0.75
CA GLY A 89 10.00 -4.99 -2.14
C GLY A 89 9.86 -6.32 -2.88
N SER A 90 9.80 -7.45 -2.16
CA SER A 90 9.66 -8.80 -2.70
C SER A 90 8.50 -9.56 -2.05
N SER A 91 7.99 -10.59 -2.73
CA SER A 91 6.88 -11.44 -2.27
C SER A 91 7.28 -12.42 -1.16
N GLY A 92 8.54 -12.40 -0.70
CA GLY A 92 9.05 -13.28 0.35
C GLY A 92 9.35 -14.71 -0.14
N PRO A 93 9.65 -15.63 0.79
CA PRO A 93 10.04 -17.00 0.46
C PRO A 93 8.83 -17.82 -0.05
N GLU A 94 9.09 -18.75 -0.98
CA GLU A 94 8.09 -19.72 -1.44
C GLU A 94 7.72 -20.71 -0.34
N GLU A 95 8.72 -21.22 0.38
CA GLU A 95 8.55 -22.18 1.45
C GLU A 95 8.11 -21.52 2.77
N ARG A 96 7.30 -22.26 3.53
CA ARG A 96 6.77 -21.79 4.81
C ARG A 96 7.88 -21.68 5.85
N VAL A 97 7.99 -20.48 6.43
CA VAL A 97 8.94 -20.18 7.51
C VAL A 97 8.14 -19.89 8.78
N PRO A 98 8.09 -20.78 9.79
CA PRO A 98 7.26 -20.59 11.00
C PRO A 98 7.49 -19.26 11.72
N ARG A 99 8.75 -18.82 11.81
CA ARG A 99 9.10 -17.52 12.40
C ARG A 99 8.53 -16.34 11.63
N LEU A 100 8.38 -16.46 10.30
CA LEU A 100 7.76 -15.41 9.49
C LEU A 100 6.26 -15.34 9.79
N ASP A 101 5.57 -16.47 9.90
CA ASP A 101 4.15 -16.51 10.29
C ASP A 101 3.94 -15.86 11.66
N GLU A 102 4.71 -16.25 12.68
CA GLU A 102 4.65 -15.65 14.02
C GLU A 102 4.86 -14.13 13.98
N THR A 103 5.78 -13.66 13.11
CA THR A 103 6.05 -12.23 12.94
C THR A 103 4.87 -11.52 12.28
N VAL A 104 4.23 -12.14 11.29
CA VAL A 104 3.05 -11.59 10.61
C VAL A 104 1.82 -11.61 11.52
N ASP A 105 1.65 -12.63 12.34
CA ASP A 105 0.61 -12.70 13.38
C ASP A 105 0.77 -11.57 14.39
N ARG A 106 2.00 -11.32 14.87
CA ARG A 106 2.30 -10.17 15.73
C ARG A 106 1.95 -8.83 15.07
N ALA A 107 2.15 -8.71 13.76
CA ALA A 107 1.73 -7.54 13.01
C ALA A 107 0.20 -7.39 12.99
N ALA A 108 -0.53 -8.50 12.84
CA ALA A 108 -1.99 -8.51 12.89
C ALA A 108 -2.54 -8.08 14.25
N GLU A 109 -1.98 -8.63 15.33
CA GLU A 109 -2.34 -8.28 16.70
C GLU A 109 -2.12 -6.80 17.01
N ARG A 110 -1.01 -6.24 16.52
CA ARG A 110 -0.70 -4.82 16.67
C ARG A 110 -1.45 -3.92 15.69
N GLY A 111 -2.14 -4.52 14.71
CA GLY A 111 -2.81 -3.80 13.63
C GLY A 111 -1.84 -3.11 12.68
N VAL A 112 -0.56 -3.51 12.59
CA VAL A 112 0.38 -2.97 11.60
C VAL A 112 0.12 -3.63 10.24
N LEU A 113 -0.13 -2.84 9.20
CA LEU A 113 -0.45 -3.36 7.88
C LEU A 113 0.82 -3.86 7.19
N ILE A 114 0.78 -5.08 6.63
CA ILE A 114 1.86 -5.59 5.78
C ILE A 114 1.34 -5.69 4.35
N ILE A 115 2.04 -5.03 3.44
CA ILE A 115 1.72 -4.98 2.01
C ILE A 115 2.90 -5.56 1.24
N ALA A 116 2.62 -6.56 0.42
CA ALA A 116 3.64 -7.30 -0.31
C ALA A 116 3.35 -7.31 -1.81
N PRO A 117 4.37 -7.45 -2.67
CA PRO A 117 4.18 -7.77 -4.07
C PRO A 117 3.39 -9.08 -4.20
N GLY A 118 2.34 -9.06 -5.01
CA GLY A 118 1.61 -10.25 -5.41
C GLY A 118 2.29 -10.97 -6.58
N GLY A 119 1.65 -12.04 -7.05
CA GLY A 119 2.20 -12.97 -8.03
C GLY A 119 1.77 -14.38 -7.64
N PRO A 120 2.55 -15.42 -8.02
CA PRO A 120 2.40 -16.76 -7.50
C PRO A 120 2.39 -16.77 -5.97
N LEU A 121 1.52 -17.59 -5.38
CA LEU A 121 1.38 -17.68 -3.93
C LEU A 121 2.70 -18.08 -3.26
N THR A 122 3.17 -17.23 -2.35
CA THR A 122 4.34 -17.46 -1.48
C THR A 122 3.90 -17.74 -0.05
N ALA A 123 4.80 -18.22 0.80
CA ALA A 123 4.49 -18.38 2.23
C ALA A 123 3.98 -17.08 2.85
N LEU A 124 4.62 -15.96 2.52
CA LEU A 124 4.21 -14.65 3.01
C LEU A 124 2.85 -14.19 2.47
N THR A 125 2.63 -14.27 1.16
CA THR A 125 1.38 -13.78 0.54
C THR A 125 0.20 -14.72 0.77
N SER A 126 0.47 -15.95 1.23
CA SER A 126 -0.55 -16.87 1.73
C SER A 126 -1.13 -16.47 3.09
N HIS A 127 -0.41 -15.66 3.87
CA HIS A 127 -0.85 -15.26 5.20
C HIS A 127 -2.06 -14.30 5.13
N PRO A 128 -3.18 -14.58 5.83
CA PRO A 128 -4.41 -13.79 5.71
C PRO A 128 -4.28 -12.31 6.06
N TRP A 129 -3.31 -11.94 6.90
CA TRP A 129 -3.07 -10.55 7.28
C TRP A 129 -2.36 -9.73 6.18
N VAL A 130 -1.51 -10.38 5.37
CA VAL A 130 -0.76 -9.71 4.30
C VAL A 130 -1.73 -9.29 3.19
N LEU A 131 -1.52 -8.09 2.66
CA LEU A 131 -2.23 -7.59 1.50
C LEU A 131 -1.34 -7.72 0.26
N PRO A 132 -1.54 -8.76 -0.59
CA PRO A 132 -0.80 -8.89 -1.83
C PRO A 132 -1.25 -7.83 -2.85
N VAL A 133 -0.31 -7.30 -3.61
CA VAL A 133 -0.56 -6.24 -4.60
C VAL A 133 0.10 -6.58 -5.92
N VAL A 134 -0.71 -6.69 -6.96
CA VAL A 134 -0.27 -6.94 -8.34
C VAL A 134 -0.20 -5.62 -9.11
N SER A 135 0.79 -5.49 -9.97
CA SER A 135 0.98 -4.33 -10.83
C SER A 135 -0.06 -4.25 -11.94
N CYS A 136 -0.54 -3.03 -12.21
CA CYS A 136 -1.28 -2.71 -13.42
C CYS A 136 -0.65 -1.59 -14.25
N ALA A 137 -0.87 -1.66 -15.55
CA ALA A 137 -0.56 -0.65 -16.55
C ALA A 137 -1.41 0.61 -16.37
N PRO A 138 -1.05 1.75 -17.02
CA PRO A 138 -1.89 2.96 -17.02
C PRO A 138 -3.31 2.75 -17.57
N SER A 139 -3.52 1.72 -18.39
CA SER A 139 -4.85 1.29 -18.85
C SER A 139 -5.71 0.64 -17.75
N GLY A 140 -5.13 0.41 -16.58
CA GLY A 140 -5.70 -0.37 -15.49
C GLY A 140 -5.59 -1.87 -15.67
N ARG A 141 -5.16 -2.39 -16.83
CA ARG A 141 -4.97 -3.84 -17.04
C ARG A 141 -3.77 -4.35 -16.26
N VAL A 142 -3.78 -5.63 -15.88
CA VAL A 142 -2.62 -6.30 -15.29
C VAL A 142 -1.39 -6.08 -16.17
N SER A 143 -0.27 -5.71 -15.55
CA SER A 143 0.96 -5.40 -16.27
C SER A 143 1.50 -6.62 -16.99
N TRP A 144 2.17 -6.42 -18.13
CA TRP A 144 2.63 -7.51 -18.98
C TRP A 144 3.69 -8.43 -18.33
N PHE A 145 4.39 -7.92 -17.31
CA PHE A 145 5.39 -8.65 -16.53
C PHE A 145 4.83 -9.29 -15.26
N ALA A 146 3.56 -9.05 -14.94
CA ALA A 146 2.96 -9.53 -13.70
C ALA A 146 2.33 -10.90 -13.93
N ASP A 147 2.87 -11.91 -13.24
CA ASP A 147 2.24 -13.22 -13.17
C ASP A 147 1.03 -13.18 -12.24
N LEU A 148 -0.01 -13.93 -12.58
CA LEU A 148 -1.23 -14.06 -11.79
C LEU A 148 -1.41 -15.52 -11.38
N ASP A 149 -1.82 -15.72 -10.13
CA ASP A 149 -2.42 -16.99 -9.71
C ASP A 149 -3.74 -17.24 -10.44
N GLU A 150 -4.18 -18.51 -10.46
CA GLU A 150 -5.50 -18.90 -10.96
C GLU A 150 -6.64 -18.22 -10.18
N ASP A 151 -6.43 -18.00 -8.88
CA ASP A 151 -7.34 -17.26 -7.99
C ASP A 151 -6.60 -16.05 -7.38
N PRO A 152 -6.47 -14.96 -8.17
CA PRO A 152 -5.63 -13.84 -7.79
C PRO A 152 -6.22 -13.07 -6.62
N ARG A 153 -5.53 -13.09 -5.48
CA ARG A 153 -5.92 -12.39 -4.25
C ARG A 153 -5.37 -10.96 -4.21
N GLY A 154 -5.95 -10.16 -3.30
CA GLY A 154 -5.42 -8.83 -2.98
C GLY A 154 -5.93 -7.72 -3.87
N LEU A 155 -5.03 -6.84 -4.32
CA LEU A 155 -5.36 -5.62 -5.08
C LEU A 155 -4.51 -5.47 -6.34
N LEU A 156 -5.06 -4.80 -7.35
CA LEU A 156 -4.30 -4.17 -8.41
C LEU A 156 -3.98 -2.72 -8.04
N ALA A 157 -2.76 -2.29 -8.33
CA ALA A 157 -2.36 -0.89 -8.24
C ALA A 157 -1.33 -0.52 -9.33
N PRO A 158 -1.20 0.77 -9.67
CA PRO A 158 -0.20 1.25 -10.60
C PRO A 158 1.20 0.77 -10.23
N GLY A 159 1.81 -0.01 -11.09
CA GLY A 159 3.18 -0.50 -10.91
C GLY A 159 3.95 -0.57 -12.23
N GLU A 160 3.39 -0.06 -13.33
CA GLU A 160 4.06 0.04 -14.63
C GLU A 160 4.16 1.51 -15.02
N ASN A 161 5.34 1.94 -15.48
CA ASN A 161 5.67 3.31 -15.84
C ASN A 161 5.36 4.32 -14.72
N VAL A 162 5.54 3.91 -13.47
CA VAL A 162 5.29 4.73 -12.28
C VAL A 162 6.44 5.72 -12.13
N PRO A 163 6.20 7.04 -12.18
CA PRO A 163 7.28 8.01 -12.06
C PRO A 163 8.05 7.88 -10.74
N GLY A 164 9.37 7.82 -10.82
CA GLY A 164 10.27 7.75 -9.68
C GLY A 164 11.49 8.68 -9.81
N PRO A 165 12.36 8.74 -8.78
CA PRO A 165 13.47 9.70 -8.71
C PRO A 165 14.54 9.50 -9.79
N THR A 166 14.66 8.29 -10.32
CA THR A 166 15.62 7.91 -11.38
C THR A 166 14.95 7.70 -12.74
N GLY A 167 13.65 8.00 -12.85
CA GLY A 167 12.82 7.73 -14.03
C GLY A 167 11.63 6.81 -13.72
N PRO A 168 10.88 6.39 -14.75
CA PRO A 168 9.76 5.46 -14.57
C PRO A 168 10.21 4.10 -14.01
N ALA A 169 9.53 3.63 -12.97
CA ALA A 169 9.75 2.35 -12.32
C ALA A 169 8.65 1.35 -12.69
N ASN A 170 9.03 0.08 -12.72
CA ASN A 170 8.14 -1.06 -12.99
C ASN A 170 8.30 -2.11 -11.89
N GLY A 171 7.21 -2.75 -11.48
CA GLY A 171 7.24 -3.92 -10.61
C GLY A 171 6.02 -4.04 -9.69
N ASN A 172 5.80 -5.25 -9.17
CA ASN A 172 4.77 -5.48 -8.15
C ASN A 172 5.13 -4.80 -6.82
N GLY A 173 6.42 -4.65 -6.49
CA GLY A 173 6.87 -3.86 -5.33
C GLY A 173 6.57 -2.36 -5.46
N VAL A 174 6.62 -1.83 -6.68
CA VAL A 174 6.22 -0.44 -6.97
C VAL A 174 4.72 -0.27 -6.72
N ALA A 175 3.89 -1.21 -7.19
CA ALA A 175 2.45 -1.22 -6.92
C ALA A 175 2.15 -1.33 -5.41
N ALA A 176 2.88 -2.21 -4.70
CA ALA A 176 2.78 -2.34 -3.25
C ALA A 176 3.12 -1.02 -2.53
N ALA A 177 4.14 -0.29 -2.98
CA ALA A 177 4.50 1.03 -2.45
C ALA A 177 3.39 2.07 -2.68
N VAL A 178 2.74 2.06 -3.84
CA VAL A 178 1.57 2.94 -4.10
C VAL A 178 0.43 2.64 -3.12
N VAL A 179 0.12 1.37 -2.87
CA VAL A 179 -0.92 0.98 -1.89
C VAL A 179 -0.50 1.36 -0.48
N ALA A 180 0.76 1.16 -0.10
CA ALA A 180 1.27 1.51 1.23
C ALA A 180 1.23 3.01 1.50
N ALA A 181 1.63 3.83 0.54
CA ALA A 181 1.52 5.27 0.65
C ALA A 181 0.06 5.73 0.74
N THR A 182 -0.84 5.08 -0.02
CA THR A 182 -2.28 5.34 0.06
C THR A 182 -2.82 4.99 1.45
N ALA A 183 -2.43 3.83 2.00
CA ALA A 183 -2.80 3.41 3.34
C ALA A 183 -2.34 4.41 4.40
N ALA A 184 -1.09 4.87 4.32
CA ALA A 184 -0.53 5.86 5.24
C ALA A 184 -1.25 7.22 5.14
N LEU A 185 -1.57 7.67 3.92
CA LEU A 185 -2.37 8.88 3.71
C LEU A 185 -3.75 8.74 4.33
N LEU A 186 -4.46 7.64 4.08
CA LEU A 186 -5.79 7.40 4.66
C LEU A 186 -5.74 7.35 6.19
N TRP A 187 -4.71 6.72 6.75
CA TRP A 187 -4.52 6.68 8.20
C TRP A 187 -4.24 8.06 8.77
N SER A 188 -3.47 8.90 8.08
CA SER A 188 -3.23 10.28 8.52
C SER A 188 -4.50 11.14 8.56
N LEU A 189 -5.46 10.85 7.67
CA LEU A 189 -6.77 11.50 7.64
C LEU A 189 -7.74 10.93 8.69
N HIS A 190 -7.45 9.74 9.21
CA HIS A 190 -8.28 9.01 10.17
C HIS A 190 -7.37 8.36 11.24
N PRO A 191 -6.67 9.15 12.07
CA PRO A 191 -5.62 8.66 12.96
C PRO A 191 -6.13 7.64 14.00
N ASP A 192 -7.39 7.76 14.40
CA ASP A 192 -8.05 6.87 15.36
C ASP A 192 -8.53 5.54 14.74
N ALA A 193 -8.45 5.40 13.41
CA ALA A 193 -8.86 4.17 12.76
C ALA A 193 -7.88 3.02 13.11
N PRO A 194 -8.38 1.85 13.55
CA PRO A 194 -7.53 0.69 13.77
C PRO A 194 -7.08 0.09 12.43
N GLY A 195 -5.93 -0.59 12.41
CA GLY A 195 -5.33 -1.08 11.16
C GLY A 195 -6.19 -2.03 10.35
N HIS A 196 -6.95 -2.92 11.01
CA HIS A 196 -7.89 -3.80 10.33
C HIS A 196 -8.95 -3.02 9.54
N ARG A 197 -9.34 -1.81 9.98
CA ARG A 197 -10.26 -0.94 9.24
C ARG A 197 -9.61 -0.24 8.06
N ILE A 198 -8.37 0.21 8.19
CA ILE A 198 -7.61 0.73 7.04
C ILE A 198 -7.47 -0.37 5.98
N ARG A 199 -7.09 -1.59 6.39
CA ARG A 199 -7.01 -2.76 5.52
C ARG A 199 -8.34 -3.06 4.83
N ALA A 200 -9.44 -3.11 5.59
CA ALA A 200 -10.76 -3.31 5.02
C ALA A 200 -11.17 -2.20 4.03
N ALA A 201 -10.85 -0.94 4.33
CA ALA A 201 -11.15 0.19 3.46
C ALA A 201 -10.48 0.06 2.09
N LEU A 202 -9.21 -0.35 2.05
CA LEU A 202 -8.47 -0.61 0.81
C LEU A 202 -9.14 -1.71 -0.01
N SER A 203 -9.68 -2.74 0.65
CA SER A 203 -10.38 -3.85 0.01
C SER A 203 -11.85 -3.58 -0.34
N ILE A 204 -12.43 -2.43 0.03
CA ILE A 204 -13.84 -2.06 -0.27
C ILE A 204 -13.97 -1.30 -1.59
N GLY A 205 -12.89 -0.70 -2.09
CA GLY A 205 -12.83 -0.06 -3.41
C GLY A 205 -13.06 -1.03 -4.60
N THR A 206 -13.28 -2.30 -4.33
CA THR A 206 -13.14 -3.46 -5.22
C THR A 206 -14.37 -3.76 -6.07
N VAL A 207 -15.09 -2.72 -6.48
CA VAL A 207 -16.53 -2.80 -6.80
C VAL A 207 -16.86 -3.52 -8.12
N HIS A 208 -15.87 -4.02 -8.85
CA HIS A 208 -16.11 -4.92 -9.98
C HIS A 208 -15.09 -6.05 -9.98
N PRO A 209 -15.52 -7.32 -9.73
CA PRO A 209 -14.70 -8.47 -10.02
C PRO A 209 -14.27 -8.39 -11.48
N ARG A 210 -12.97 -8.26 -11.72
CA ARG A 210 -12.45 -8.32 -13.08
C ARG A 210 -12.46 -9.77 -13.51
N ARG A 211 -12.73 -10.01 -14.79
CA ARG A 211 -12.64 -11.35 -15.38
C ARG A 211 -11.20 -11.92 -15.33
N SER A 212 -10.21 -11.06 -15.05
CA SER A 212 -8.79 -11.39 -14.94
C SER A 212 -8.11 -10.48 -13.91
N GLY A 213 -7.60 -11.05 -12.81
CA GLY A 213 -6.82 -10.35 -11.79
C GLY A 213 -7.62 -9.81 -10.61
N PRO A 214 -6.92 -9.36 -9.54
CA PRO A 214 -7.55 -8.79 -8.37
C PRO A 214 -8.21 -7.45 -8.68
N PRO A 215 -9.09 -6.95 -7.80
CA PRO A 215 -9.74 -5.65 -7.98
C PRO A 215 -8.76 -4.46 -7.88
N LEU A 216 -9.01 -3.40 -8.65
CA LEU A 216 -8.19 -2.18 -8.65
C LEU A 216 -8.44 -1.33 -7.39
N LEU A 217 -7.35 -0.76 -6.83
CA LEU A 217 -7.40 0.22 -5.75
C LEU A 217 -8.32 1.42 -6.11
N ASP A 218 -9.22 1.79 -5.20
CA ASP A 218 -10.03 3.02 -5.26
C ASP A 218 -9.88 3.78 -3.94
N ALA A 219 -8.97 4.75 -3.92
CA ALA A 219 -8.62 5.47 -2.71
C ALA A 219 -9.76 6.37 -2.19
N GLU A 220 -10.58 6.90 -3.10
CA GLU A 220 -11.71 7.74 -2.74
C GLU A 220 -12.78 6.95 -2.00
N ARG A 221 -13.13 5.76 -2.51
CA ARG A 221 -14.05 4.85 -1.82
C ARG A 221 -13.50 4.37 -0.47
N ALA A 222 -12.21 4.07 -0.39
CA ALA A 222 -11.57 3.71 0.88
C ALA A 222 -11.73 4.83 1.92
N ARG A 223 -11.49 6.09 1.52
CA ARG A 223 -11.70 7.26 2.39
C ARG A 223 -13.17 7.43 2.80
N GLU A 224 -14.10 7.29 1.86
CA GLU A 224 -15.54 7.39 2.15
C GLU A 224 -15.99 6.34 3.17
N PHE A 225 -15.48 5.11 3.05
CA PHE A 225 -15.73 4.06 4.01
C PHE A 225 -15.26 4.43 5.42
N LEU A 226 -14.04 4.97 5.55
CA LEU A 226 -13.49 5.41 6.83
C LEU A 226 -14.27 6.59 7.42
N ALA A 227 -14.70 7.54 6.59
CA ALA A 227 -15.45 8.72 7.05
C ALA A 227 -16.83 8.36 7.64
N ARG A 228 -17.50 7.34 7.09
CA ARG A 228 -18.81 6.87 7.61
C ARG A 228 -18.72 6.19 8.97
N ALA A 229 -17.56 5.66 9.32
CA ALA A 229 -17.35 5.02 10.61
C ALA A 229 -17.18 6.02 11.76
N VAL A 230 -16.73 7.25 11.46
CA VAL A 230 -16.53 8.33 12.46
C VAL A 230 -17.82 9.09 12.74
N ASN A 231 -18.72 9.19 11.76
CA ASN A 231 -20.05 9.78 11.93
C ASN A 231 -21.12 8.75 11.53
N PRO A 232 -21.65 7.94 12.46
CA PRO A 232 -22.80 7.12 12.14
C PRO A 232 -23.94 8.04 11.68
N PRO A 233 -24.69 7.69 10.62
CA PRO A 233 -25.86 8.45 10.24
C PRO A 233 -26.78 8.53 11.47
N VAL A 234 -27.13 9.75 11.87
CA VAL A 234 -28.19 9.96 12.85
C VAL A 234 -29.44 9.39 12.19
N ILE A 235 -29.81 8.17 12.57
CA ILE A 235 -31.09 7.59 12.21
C ILE A 235 -32.10 8.49 12.90
N ALA A 236 -32.69 9.41 12.13
CA ALA A 236 -33.83 10.18 12.57
C ALA A 236 -34.88 9.16 13.00
N ARG A 237 -35.05 9.01 14.32
CA ARG A 237 -36.18 8.28 14.88
C ARG A 237 -37.42 9.01 14.38
N MET A 238 -38.10 8.44 13.39
CA MET A 238 -39.43 8.88 13.02
C MET A 238 -40.35 8.61 14.22
N PRO A 239 -41.22 9.58 14.58
CA PRO A 239 -42.14 9.47 15.70
C PRO A 239 -43.21 8.40 15.49
#